data_AF-A0A5A9FZX6-F1
#
_entry.id   AF-A0A5A9FZX6-F1
#
_cell.length_a   1.000
_cell.length_b   1.000
_cell.length_c   1.000
_cell.angle_alpha   90.00
_cell.angle_beta   90.00
_cell.angle_gamma   90.00
#
_symmetry.space_group_name_H-M   'P 1'
#
loop_
_entity.id
_entity.type
_entity.pdbx_description
1 polymer ?
#
loop_
_entity_poly.entity_id
_entity_poly.type
_entity_poly.pdbx_seq_one_letter_code
_entity_poly.pdbx_strand_id
1 'polypeptide(L)'
;MNSFSRILKAATLALGLTLASALPGLAQTAPTAEQVTVAKAPGSSADQLNARVVVASYFYASTDLTSARYADDSKGIDFSKPLEVIEVPTGTTWFQFVRTGYDSIRFGNFFSPVATATPDCLGISGAGRAEYKAVLPGGQGLKSIAAPIVDSWTTPGTSVQTKGGCTQVVVPNSVKAGVSNGGLVQ
;
A
#
# COMPACT_ATOMS: atom_id res chain seq x y z
N MET A 1 47.89 9.24 -59.94
CA MET A 1 47.66 7.83 -59.61
C MET A 1 48.15 7.59 -58.18
N ASN A 2 47.24 7.19 -57.30
CA ASN A 2 47.39 6.53 -55.98
C ASN A 2 48.28 7.24 -54.94
N SER A 3 47.81 8.00 -53.95
CA SER A 3 46.76 7.79 -52.92
C SER A 3 47.13 6.86 -51.75
N PHE A 4 46.81 7.36 -50.54
CA PHE A 4 46.64 6.71 -49.23
C PHE A 4 47.89 6.39 -48.39
N SER A 5 47.89 6.55 -47.05
CA SER A 5 47.01 7.25 -46.10
C SER A 5 47.71 7.22 -44.74
N ARG A 6 47.58 8.29 -43.95
CA ARG A 6 48.04 8.35 -42.55
C ARG A 6 47.01 7.66 -41.67
N ILE A 7 47.42 6.68 -40.86
CA ILE A 7 46.55 6.03 -39.87
C ILE A 7 46.67 6.79 -38.55
N LEU A 8 45.69 7.64 -38.27
CA LEU A 8 45.38 8.14 -36.94
C LEU A 8 44.71 7.02 -36.13
N LYS A 9 45.32 6.61 -35.01
CA LYS A 9 44.63 5.80 -34.00
C LYS A 9 43.74 6.73 -33.18
N ALA A 10 42.43 6.66 -33.43
CA ALA A 10 41.42 7.24 -32.56
C ALA A 10 41.34 6.42 -31.27
N ALA A 11 41.55 7.07 -30.13
CA ALA A 11 41.26 6.51 -28.82
C ALA A 11 39.75 6.65 -28.58
N THR A 12 39.03 5.53 -28.66
CA THR A 12 37.61 5.45 -28.33
C THR A 12 37.46 5.61 -26.82
N LEU A 13 36.98 6.77 -26.38
CA LEU A 13 36.56 7.01 -25.01
C LEU A 13 35.29 6.18 -24.76
N ALA A 14 35.44 5.00 -24.18
CA ALA A 14 34.30 4.21 -23.71
C ALA A 14 33.69 4.96 -22.51
N LEU A 15 32.55 5.59 -22.75
CA LEU A 15 31.67 6.11 -21.70
C LEU A 15 31.19 4.90 -20.89
N GLY A 16 31.88 4.64 -19.78
CA GLY A 16 31.45 3.63 -18.82
C GLY A 16 30.11 4.04 -18.24
N LEU A 17 29.02 3.44 -18.74
CA LEU A 17 27.78 3.36 -17.97
C LEU A 17 28.12 2.58 -16.70
N THR A 18 28.28 3.29 -15.59
CA THR A 18 28.21 2.67 -14.28
C THR A 18 26.78 2.16 -14.11
N LEU A 19 26.59 0.86 -14.31
CA LEU A 19 25.47 0.12 -13.76
C LEU A 19 25.54 0.31 -12.25
N ALA A 20 24.77 1.28 -11.74
CA ALA A 20 24.46 1.37 -10.33
C ALA A 20 23.69 0.09 -9.98
N SER A 21 24.42 -0.87 -9.42
CA SER A 21 23.83 -2.03 -8.75
C SER A 21 23.04 -1.48 -7.56
N ALA A 22 21.72 -1.43 -7.70
CA ALA A 22 20.82 -1.10 -6.61
C ALA A 22 21.01 -2.16 -5.52
N LEU A 23 21.72 -1.78 -4.46
CA LEU A 23 21.79 -2.55 -3.23
C LEU A 23 20.35 -2.65 -2.64
N PRO A 24 19.93 -3.83 -2.17
CA PRO A 24 18.67 -3.95 -1.44
C PRO A 24 18.85 -3.28 -0.06
N GLY A 25 18.09 -2.21 0.20
CA GLY A 25 18.02 -1.59 1.52
C GLY A 25 18.18 -0.07 1.59
N LEU A 26 18.12 0.67 0.48
CA LEU A 26 18.03 2.14 0.57
C LEU A 26 16.71 2.53 1.23
N ALA A 27 16.79 3.19 2.38
CA ALA A 27 15.67 3.88 3.00
C ALA A 27 14.96 4.71 1.92
N GLN A 28 13.68 4.45 1.70
CA GLN A 28 12.85 5.29 0.85
C GLN A 28 13.01 6.73 1.35
N THR A 29 13.41 7.67 0.50
CA THR A 29 13.54 9.07 0.90
C THR A 29 12.17 9.62 1.33
N ALA A 30 12.14 10.46 2.36
CA ALA A 30 10.90 11.10 2.80
C ALA A 30 10.22 11.87 1.66
N PRO A 31 8.90 11.76 1.49
CA PRO A 31 8.15 12.51 0.49
C PRO A 31 8.29 14.02 0.73
N THR A 32 8.42 14.79 -0.35
CA THR A 32 8.35 16.25 -0.26
C THR A 32 6.91 16.70 0.06
N ALA A 33 6.76 17.92 0.59
CA ALA A 33 5.43 18.51 0.82
C ALA A 33 4.58 18.59 -0.48
N GLU A 34 5.24 18.82 -1.62
CA GLU A 34 4.61 18.79 -2.93
C GLU A 34 4.11 17.38 -3.27
N GLN A 35 4.92 16.35 -3.09
CA GLN A 35 4.50 14.95 -3.32
C GLN A 35 3.32 14.56 -2.42
N VAL A 36 3.32 14.97 -1.15
CA VAL A 36 2.18 14.73 -0.25
C VAL A 36 0.91 15.42 -0.76
N THR A 37 1.03 16.65 -1.27
CA THR A 37 -0.10 17.41 -1.83
C THR A 37 -0.61 16.77 -3.13
N VAL A 38 0.30 16.39 -4.02
CA VAL A 38 -0.01 15.74 -5.31
C VAL A 38 -0.65 14.36 -5.10
N ALA A 39 -0.22 13.59 -4.11
CA ALA A 39 -0.79 12.28 -3.81
C ALA A 39 -2.27 12.33 -3.39
N LYS A 40 -2.65 13.40 -2.67
CA LYS A 40 -4.02 13.69 -2.21
C LYS A 40 -4.94 14.18 -3.31
N ALA A 41 -4.38 14.77 -4.37
CA ALA A 41 -5.17 15.37 -5.42
C ALA A 41 -5.92 14.31 -6.25
N PRO A 42 -7.16 14.59 -6.71
CA PRO A 42 -7.86 13.73 -7.66
C PRO A 42 -7.14 13.72 -9.02
N GLY A 43 -7.32 12.62 -9.76
CA GLY A 43 -6.70 12.41 -11.08
C GLY A 43 -5.74 11.22 -11.10
N SER A 44 -5.14 10.98 -12.26
CA SER A 44 -4.22 9.85 -12.49
C SER A 44 -3.04 10.23 -13.40
N SER A 45 -2.53 11.46 -13.29
CA SER A 45 -1.32 11.85 -14.03
C SER A 45 -0.12 11.04 -13.56
N ALA A 46 0.93 10.94 -14.38
CA ALA A 46 2.15 10.21 -14.01
C ALA A 46 2.75 10.72 -12.69
N ASP A 47 2.75 12.04 -12.47
CA ASP A 47 3.23 12.66 -11.22
C ASP A 47 2.37 12.26 -10.02
N GLN A 48 1.04 12.17 -10.19
CA GLN A 48 0.13 11.70 -9.15
C GLN A 48 0.36 10.24 -8.80
N LEU A 49 0.48 9.36 -9.80
CA LEU A 49 0.77 7.95 -9.59
C LEU A 49 2.10 7.79 -8.84
N ASN A 50 3.15 8.48 -9.31
CA ASN A 50 4.48 8.42 -8.70
C ASN A 50 4.47 8.95 -7.26
N ALA A 51 3.82 10.10 -7.00
CA ALA A 51 3.71 10.67 -5.66
C ALA A 51 3.02 9.71 -4.68
N ARG A 52 1.95 9.03 -5.11
CA ARG A 52 1.23 8.06 -4.25
C ARG A 52 2.08 6.84 -3.94
N VAL A 53 2.85 6.33 -4.91
CA VAL A 53 3.82 5.25 -4.68
C VAL A 53 4.91 5.68 -3.69
N VAL A 54 5.46 6.89 -3.84
CA VAL A 54 6.48 7.43 -2.92
C VAL A 54 5.92 7.58 -1.50
N VAL A 55 4.73 8.17 -1.34
CA VAL A 55 4.09 8.35 -0.03
C VAL A 55 3.76 6.99 0.62
N ALA A 56 3.17 6.05 -0.13
CA ALA A 56 2.80 4.75 0.39
C ALA A 56 4.05 3.95 0.81
N SER A 57 5.04 3.84 -0.07
CA SER A 57 6.27 3.09 0.22
C SER A 57 7.05 3.68 1.39
N TYR A 58 7.12 5.01 1.51
CA TYR A 58 7.72 5.65 2.67
C TYR A 58 6.96 5.39 3.97
N PHE A 59 5.62 5.43 3.96
CA PHE A 59 4.82 5.09 5.14
C PHE A 59 5.14 3.67 5.66
N TYR A 60 5.27 2.69 4.77
CA TYR A 60 5.65 1.33 5.15
C TYR A 60 7.10 1.26 5.65
N ALA A 61 8.03 1.94 4.99
CA ALA A 61 9.45 1.95 5.36
C ALA A 61 9.73 2.65 6.70
N SER A 62 8.94 3.66 7.05
CA SER A 62 9.08 4.47 8.27
C SER A 62 8.29 3.92 9.47
N THR A 63 7.55 2.84 9.29
CA THR A 63 6.74 2.21 10.34
C THR A 63 7.17 0.75 10.55
N ASP A 64 6.57 0.09 11.54
CA ASP A 64 6.76 -1.33 11.81
C ASP A 64 6.03 -2.27 10.83
N LEU A 65 5.50 -1.75 9.71
CA LEU A 65 4.98 -2.53 8.58
C LEU A 65 6.11 -3.05 7.69
N THR A 66 7.18 -2.27 7.51
CA THR A 66 8.37 -2.55 6.70
C THR A 66 8.16 -2.54 5.18
N SER A 67 9.25 -2.27 4.44
CA SER A 67 9.27 -2.32 2.97
C SER A 67 9.02 -3.72 2.41
N ALA A 68 9.34 -4.78 3.16
CA ALA A 68 9.09 -6.15 2.72
C ALA A 68 7.58 -6.42 2.55
N ARG A 69 6.78 -5.92 3.50
CA ARG A 69 5.32 -6.04 3.45
C ARG A 69 4.70 -5.19 2.35
N TYR A 70 5.28 -4.01 2.08
CA TYR A 70 4.80 -3.12 1.02
C TYR A 70 4.70 -3.81 -0.34
N ALA A 71 5.64 -4.71 -0.67
CA ALA A 71 5.64 -5.41 -1.96
C ALA A 71 4.36 -6.22 -2.21
N ASP A 72 3.74 -6.76 -1.17
CA ASP A 72 2.48 -7.49 -1.26
C ASP A 72 1.27 -6.57 -1.07
N ASP A 73 1.29 -5.74 -0.03
CA ASP A 73 0.16 -4.89 0.32
C ASP A 73 -0.13 -3.82 -0.76
N SER A 74 0.89 -3.33 -1.47
CA SER A 74 0.74 -2.35 -2.55
C SER A 74 -0.08 -2.86 -3.73
N LYS A 75 -0.18 -4.18 -3.93
CA LYS A 75 -1.03 -4.78 -4.97
C LYS A 75 -2.52 -4.51 -4.73
N GLY A 76 -2.90 -4.34 -3.46
CA GLY A 76 -4.26 -4.02 -3.03
C GLY A 76 -4.60 -2.53 -3.05
N ILE A 77 -3.68 -1.64 -3.47
CA ILE A 77 -3.87 -0.18 -3.47
C ILE A 77 -4.13 0.30 -4.90
N ASP A 78 -5.25 0.99 -5.11
CA ASP A 78 -5.52 1.68 -6.39
C ASP A 78 -4.78 3.03 -6.43
N PHE A 79 -3.56 3.00 -6.96
CA PHE A 79 -2.75 4.21 -7.11
C PHE A 79 -3.33 5.22 -8.11
N SER A 80 -4.37 4.87 -8.89
CA SER A 80 -5.10 5.85 -9.72
C SER A 80 -6.02 6.77 -8.89
N LYS A 81 -6.22 6.47 -7.60
CA LYS A 81 -7.05 7.25 -6.67
C LYS A 81 -6.20 8.00 -5.64
N PRO A 82 -6.75 9.07 -5.04
CA PRO A 82 -6.09 9.77 -3.93
C PRO A 82 -5.64 8.85 -2.80
N LEU A 83 -4.50 9.20 -2.19
CA LEU A 83 -3.93 8.50 -1.05
C LEU A 83 -3.30 9.51 -0.07
N GLU A 84 -3.47 9.25 1.23
CA GLU A 84 -2.99 10.15 2.27
C GLU A 84 -2.61 9.42 3.55
N VAL A 85 -1.56 9.93 4.22
CA VAL A 85 -1.32 9.63 5.63
C VAL A 85 -2.22 10.52 6.47
N ILE A 86 -2.97 9.91 7.38
CA ILE A 86 -3.93 10.57 8.27
C ILE A 86 -3.60 10.28 9.73
N GLU A 87 -3.97 11.22 10.60
CA GLU A 87 -4.04 10.97 12.03
C GLU A 87 -5.34 10.23 12.36
N VAL A 88 -5.23 9.22 13.22
CA VAL A 88 -6.32 8.43 13.76
C VAL A 88 -6.52 8.85 15.21
N PRO A 89 -7.61 9.55 15.54
CA PRO A 89 -7.92 9.89 16.93
C PRO A 89 -8.17 8.64 17.79
N THR A 90 -7.82 8.71 19.07
CA THR A 90 -8.17 7.66 20.05
C THR A 90 -9.69 7.52 20.14
N GLY A 91 -10.17 6.27 20.14
CA GLY A 91 -11.60 5.96 20.21
C GLY A 91 -12.30 5.95 18.84
N THR A 92 -11.57 6.19 17.75
CA THR A 92 -12.10 6.06 16.39
C THR A 92 -12.67 4.66 16.20
N THR A 93 -13.92 4.58 15.74
CA THR A 93 -14.56 3.30 15.42
C THR A 93 -14.55 3.08 13.91
N TRP A 94 -13.88 2.02 13.47
CA TRP A 94 -13.87 1.54 12.08
C TRP A 94 -14.31 0.08 12.02
N PHE A 95 -14.27 -0.50 10.82
CA PHE A 95 -14.82 -1.82 10.54
C PHE A 95 -13.75 -2.73 9.95
N GLN A 96 -13.79 -4.02 10.26
CA GLN A 96 -12.92 -5.00 9.63
C GLN A 96 -13.63 -6.36 9.50
N PHE A 97 -13.49 -6.97 8.32
CA PHE A 97 -13.88 -8.36 8.09
C PHE A 97 -12.78 -9.31 8.58
N VAL A 98 -12.99 -9.87 9.77
CA VAL A 98 -12.05 -10.80 10.42
C VAL A 98 -12.42 -12.23 10.09
N ARG A 99 -11.43 -13.11 9.99
CA ARG A 99 -11.67 -14.56 9.84
C ARG A 99 -12.38 -15.11 11.08
N THR A 100 -13.39 -15.94 10.87
CA THR A 100 -14.13 -16.65 11.93
C THR A 100 -13.56 -18.06 12.15
N GLY A 101 -13.99 -18.73 13.23
CA GLY A 101 -13.52 -20.09 13.56
C GLY A 101 -12.26 -20.15 14.43
N TYR A 102 -11.80 -19.02 14.97
CA TYR A 102 -10.78 -18.97 16.02
C TYR A 102 -11.42 -18.73 17.39
N ASP A 103 -10.71 -19.09 18.47
CA ASP A 103 -11.15 -18.88 19.85
C ASP A 103 -11.28 -17.39 20.25
N SER A 104 -10.66 -16.50 19.47
CA SER A 104 -10.68 -15.07 19.70
C SER A 104 -10.70 -14.28 18.40
N ILE A 105 -11.26 -13.08 18.45
CA ILE A 105 -11.21 -12.10 17.35
C ILE A 105 -9.76 -11.63 17.19
N ARG A 106 -9.27 -11.61 15.95
CA ARG A 106 -7.90 -11.20 15.62
C ARG A 106 -7.94 -10.15 14.52
N PHE A 107 -7.77 -8.89 14.90
CA PHE A 107 -7.72 -7.81 13.93
C PHE A 107 -6.40 -7.82 13.14
N GLY A 108 -6.49 -7.59 11.84
CA GLY A 108 -5.37 -7.27 10.95
C GLY A 108 -5.07 -5.77 10.92
N ASN A 109 -4.24 -5.34 9.98
CA ASN A 109 -3.83 -3.93 9.85
C ASN A 109 -4.76 -3.09 8.96
N PHE A 110 -5.62 -3.69 8.15
CA PHE A 110 -6.48 -3.00 7.18
C PHE A 110 -7.89 -2.84 7.72
N PHE A 111 -8.34 -1.60 7.85
CA PHE A 111 -9.66 -1.25 8.35
C PHE A 111 -10.44 -0.48 7.29
N SER A 112 -11.77 -0.58 7.30
CA SER A 112 -12.62 0.31 6.54
C SER A 112 -13.20 1.40 7.44
N PRO A 113 -13.08 2.68 7.06
CA PRO A 113 -13.76 3.76 7.78
C PRO A 113 -15.25 3.88 7.40
N VAL A 114 -15.75 3.01 6.51
CA VAL A 114 -17.12 3.07 5.97
C VAL A 114 -17.89 1.83 6.41
N ALA A 115 -18.99 2.04 7.15
CA ALA A 115 -19.81 0.95 7.70
C ALA A 115 -20.51 0.08 6.64
N THR A 116 -20.65 0.58 5.41
CA THR A 116 -21.33 -0.12 4.31
C THR A 116 -20.35 -0.76 3.32
N ALA A 117 -19.05 -0.76 3.63
CA ALA A 117 -18.07 -1.43 2.79
C ALA A 117 -18.29 -2.94 2.80
N THR A 118 -18.15 -3.58 1.65
CA THR A 118 -18.25 -5.03 1.49
C THR A 118 -16.86 -5.65 1.29
N PRO A 119 -16.68 -6.95 1.55
CA PRO A 119 -15.41 -7.62 1.24
C PRO A 119 -14.98 -7.42 -0.22
N ASP A 120 -15.93 -7.56 -1.16
CA ASP A 120 -15.70 -7.42 -2.60
C ASP A 120 -15.12 -6.04 -2.97
N CYS A 121 -15.67 -4.96 -2.41
CA CYS A 121 -15.14 -3.62 -2.69
C CYS A 121 -13.86 -3.30 -1.89
N LEU A 122 -13.56 -4.04 -0.82
CA LEU A 122 -12.32 -3.93 -0.04
C LEU A 122 -11.18 -4.79 -0.59
N GLY A 123 -11.38 -5.50 -1.70
CA GLY A 123 -10.33 -6.29 -2.32
C GLY A 123 -10.10 -7.66 -1.66
N ILE A 124 -11.08 -8.19 -0.93
CA ILE A 124 -10.97 -9.49 -0.25
C ILE A 124 -12.22 -10.37 -0.44
N SER A 125 -12.05 -11.68 -0.35
CA SER A 125 -13.17 -12.62 -0.24
C SER A 125 -13.84 -12.51 1.13
N GLY A 126 -15.17 -12.52 1.15
CA GLY A 126 -15.98 -12.56 2.38
C GLY A 126 -16.11 -13.96 3.00
N ALA A 127 -15.65 -15.01 2.30
CA ALA A 127 -15.79 -16.38 2.79
C ALA A 127 -15.06 -16.58 4.13
N GLY A 128 -15.77 -17.16 5.11
CA GLY A 128 -15.23 -17.42 6.43
C GLY A 128 -14.87 -16.16 7.22
N ARG A 129 -15.50 -15.02 6.90
CA ARG A 129 -15.30 -13.75 7.62
C ARG A 129 -16.62 -13.22 8.18
N ALA A 130 -16.50 -12.48 9.27
CA ALA A 130 -17.57 -11.68 9.83
C ALA A 130 -17.06 -10.26 10.09
N GLU A 131 -17.95 -9.28 10.02
CA GLU A 131 -17.60 -7.87 10.19
C GLU A 131 -17.68 -7.47 11.66
N TYR A 132 -16.63 -6.81 12.16
CA TYR A 132 -16.58 -6.29 13.52
C TYR A 132 -16.26 -4.82 13.53
N LYS A 133 -16.83 -4.13 14.52
CA LYS A 133 -16.39 -2.79 14.92
C LYS A 133 -15.04 -2.92 15.62
N ALA A 134 -14.08 -2.12 15.20
CA ALA A 134 -12.77 -1.98 15.81
C ALA A 134 -12.66 -0.58 16.41
N VAL A 135 -12.38 -0.49 17.70
CA VAL A 135 -12.08 0.78 18.36
C VAL A 135 -10.58 0.96 18.37
N LEU A 136 -10.08 1.94 17.63
CA LEU A 136 -8.67 2.19 17.42
C LEU A 136 -8.08 3.06 18.54
N PRO A 137 -6.82 2.79 18.95
CA PRO A 137 -6.04 3.76 19.71
C PRO A 137 -5.61 4.92 18.80
N GLY A 138 -5.06 5.97 19.40
CA GLY A 138 -4.46 7.06 18.66
C GLY A 138 -3.24 6.62 17.82
N GLY A 139 -3.02 7.24 16.67
CA GLY A 139 -1.82 6.99 15.85
C GLY A 139 -2.00 7.43 14.40
N GLN A 140 -1.18 6.88 13.50
CA GLN A 140 -1.27 7.18 12.07
C GLN A 140 -1.85 6.01 11.26
N GLY A 141 -2.44 6.35 10.11
CA GLY A 141 -2.88 5.39 9.11
C GLY A 141 -2.64 5.91 7.70
N LEU A 142 -2.46 4.99 6.75
CA LEU A 142 -2.42 5.29 5.33
C LEU A 142 -3.78 4.98 4.72
N LYS A 143 -4.53 6.03 4.39
CA LYS A 143 -5.84 5.95 3.75
C LYS A 143 -5.68 5.88 2.24
N SER A 144 -6.36 4.92 1.63
CA SER A 144 -6.32 4.66 0.19
C SER A 144 -7.64 4.06 -0.30
N ILE A 145 -7.72 3.80 -1.61
CA ILE A 145 -8.79 3.03 -2.23
C ILE A 145 -8.28 1.62 -2.55
N ALA A 146 -9.10 0.60 -2.32
CA ALA A 146 -8.79 -0.77 -2.69
C ALA A 146 -8.74 -0.96 -4.21
N ALA A 147 -7.69 -1.60 -4.72
CA ALA A 147 -7.63 -2.01 -6.11
C ALA A 147 -8.55 -3.21 -6.39
N PRO A 148 -9.07 -3.35 -7.61
CA PRO A 148 -9.53 -4.65 -8.10
C PRO A 148 -8.36 -5.63 -8.08
N ILE A 149 -8.53 -6.78 -7.43
CA ILE A 149 -7.47 -7.78 -7.26
C ILE A 149 -8.07 -9.20 -7.25
N VAL A 150 -7.25 -10.20 -7.54
CA VAL A 150 -7.62 -11.60 -7.33
C VAL A 150 -7.20 -12.00 -5.91
N ASP A 151 -8.17 -12.22 -5.02
CA ASP A 151 -7.93 -12.82 -3.71
C ASP A 151 -7.74 -14.33 -3.87
N SER A 152 -6.48 -14.77 -3.79
CA SER A 152 -6.06 -16.18 -3.83
C SER A 152 -5.54 -16.70 -2.49
N TRP A 153 -5.72 -15.93 -1.41
CA TRP A 153 -5.12 -16.19 -0.09
C TRP A 153 -6.15 -16.37 1.03
N THR A 154 -7.38 -15.87 0.87
CA THR A 154 -8.40 -15.98 1.92
C THR A 154 -8.85 -17.43 2.09
N THR A 155 -9.16 -18.12 0.99
CA THR A 155 -9.62 -19.52 0.99
C THR A 155 -8.66 -20.38 0.18
N PRO A 156 -7.93 -21.33 0.80
CA PRO A 156 -7.00 -22.20 0.08
C PRO A 156 -7.65 -22.89 -1.12
N GLY A 157 -6.99 -22.84 -2.28
CA GLY A 157 -7.48 -23.45 -3.52
C GLY A 157 -8.62 -22.69 -4.22
N THR A 158 -9.04 -21.54 -3.71
CA THR A 158 -10.08 -20.70 -4.32
C THR A 158 -9.53 -19.31 -4.62
N SER A 159 -9.75 -18.83 -5.85
CA SER A 159 -9.45 -17.47 -6.27
C SER A 159 -10.73 -16.70 -6.51
N VAL A 160 -10.85 -15.51 -5.93
CA VAL A 160 -12.01 -14.63 -6.09
C VAL A 160 -11.55 -13.31 -6.69
N GLN A 161 -12.02 -12.99 -7.91
CA GLN A 161 -11.83 -11.64 -8.46
C GLN A 161 -12.72 -10.68 -7.69
N THR A 162 -12.11 -9.66 -7.09
CA THR A 162 -12.81 -8.63 -6.34
C THR A 162 -12.91 -7.35 -7.15
N LYS A 163 -13.91 -6.52 -6.85
CA LYS A 163 -14.12 -5.24 -7.54
C LYS A 163 -13.20 -4.13 -7.05
N GLY A 164 -12.81 -4.14 -5.77
CA GLY A 164 -12.14 -2.99 -5.17
C GLY A 164 -13.05 -1.75 -5.13
N GLY A 165 -12.46 -0.57 -4.89
CA GLY A 165 -13.13 0.72 -4.96
C GLY A 165 -13.59 1.29 -3.61
N CYS A 166 -13.60 0.52 -2.53
CA CYS A 166 -13.89 1.06 -1.20
C CYS A 166 -12.67 1.72 -0.55
N THR A 167 -12.94 2.67 0.34
CA THR A 167 -11.89 3.25 1.18
C THR A 167 -11.41 2.23 2.20
N GLN A 168 -10.10 2.16 2.35
CA GLN A 168 -9.41 1.37 3.36
C GLN A 168 -8.34 2.22 4.02
N VAL A 169 -7.97 1.86 5.24
CA VAL A 169 -6.86 2.45 5.97
C VAL A 169 -6.00 1.32 6.52
N VAL A 170 -4.72 1.31 6.15
CA VAL A 170 -3.74 0.44 6.81
C VAL A 170 -3.10 1.19 7.97
N VAL A 171 -3.02 0.53 9.13
CA VAL A 171 -2.36 1.08 10.32
C VAL A 171 -1.11 0.27 10.70
N PRO A 172 -0.09 0.89 11.32
CA PRO A 172 1.08 0.21 11.84
C PRO A 172 0.73 -0.89 12.85
N ASN A 173 1.64 -1.85 13.05
CA ASN A 173 1.47 -2.91 14.06
C ASN A 173 1.34 -2.34 15.48
N SER A 174 2.03 -1.25 15.79
CA SER A 174 1.93 -0.53 17.06
C SER A 174 0.52 0.02 17.32
N VAL A 175 -0.13 0.57 16.30
CA VAL A 175 -1.53 1.01 16.38
C VAL A 175 -2.46 -0.19 16.48
N LYS A 176 -2.26 -1.21 15.62
CA LYS A 176 -3.06 -2.44 15.63
C LYS A 176 -3.05 -3.13 17.00
N ALA A 177 -1.91 -3.14 17.70
CA ALA A 177 -1.75 -3.82 18.98
C ALA A 177 -2.68 -3.27 20.08
N GLY A 178 -3.11 -2.01 19.98
CA GLY A 178 -4.06 -1.40 20.91
C GLY A 178 -5.52 -1.44 20.46
N VAL A 179 -5.85 -2.08 19.33
CA VAL A 179 -7.22 -2.15 18.83
C VAL A 179 -8.06 -3.05 19.74
N SER A 180 -9.22 -2.53 20.18
CA SER A 180 -10.19 -3.29 20.97
C SER A 180 -11.46 -3.61 20.17
N ASN A 181 -12.09 -4.73 20.50
CA ASN A 181 -13.33 -5.17 19.88
C ASN A 181 -14.53 -4.29 20.30
N GLY A 182 -15.16 -3.63 19.33
CA GLY A 182 -16.40 -2.86 19.51
C GLY A 182 -17.68 -3.66 19.27
N GLY A 183 -17.58 -4.96 19.00
CA GLY A 183 -18.69 -5.87 18.77
C GLY A 183 -18.93 -6.21 17.30
N LEU A 184 -19.73 -7.25 17.07
CA LEU A 184 -20.16 -7.68 15.73
C LEU A 184 -21.05 -6.62 15.09
N VAL A 185 -20.89 -6.39 13.78
CA VAL A 185 -21.85 -5.60 13.01
C VAL A 185 -23.08 -6.48 12.73
N GLN A 186 -24.26 -6.01 13.16
CA GLN A 186 -25.55 -6.68 12.94
C GLN A 186 -26.15 -6.31 11.59
#